data_AF-A0A920TAA5-F1
#
_entry.id   AF-A0A920TAA5-F1
#
_cell.length_a   1.000
_cell.length_b   1.000
_cell.length_c   1.000
_cell.angle_alpha   90.00
_cell.angle_beta   90.00
_cell.angle_gamma   90.00
#
_symmetry.space_group_name_H-M   'P 1'
#
loop_
_entity.id
_entity.type
_entity.pdbx_description
1 polymer ?
#
loop_
_entity_poly.entity_id
_entity_poly.type
_entity_poly.pdbx_seq_one_letter_code
_entity_poly.pdbx_strand_id
1 'polypeptide(L)'
;MSTDNSSPRLDCHIANDTERAAAFGNVHECWGDERSVEDYVAWRMQSIQHARASWYVGCVDGRVATSLGAYPIVLRAGGQSWPGYGIGPFTPRRSSGGRAMPRH
;
A
#
# COMPACT_ATOMS: atom_id res chain seq x y z
N MET A 1 -6.55 -20.18 33.27
CA MET A 1 -7.05 -19.83 31.92
C MET A 1 -6.45 -18.49 31.54
N SER A 2 -5.40 -18.48 30.72
CA SER A 2 -4.72 -17.25 30.30
C SER A 2 -5.43 -16.68 29.08
N THR A 3 -6.04 -15.51 29.22
CA THR A 3 -6.48 -14.69 28.09
C THR A 3 -5.25 -14.04 27.47
N ASP A 4 -4.57 -14.74 26.56
CA ASP A 4 -3.57 -14.09 25.71
C ASP A 4 -4.34 -13.25 24.69
N ASN A 5 -4.62 -12.01 25.08
CA ASN A 5 -5.32 -11.03 24.28
C ASN A 5 -4.32 -10.24 23.41
N SER A 6 -3.31 -10.92 22.87
CA SER A 6 -2.34 -10.32 21.96
C SER A 6 -3.04 -10.10 20.62
N SER A 7 -3.68 -8.93 20.49
CA SER A 7 -4.12 -8.44 19.19
C SER A 7 -2.92 -8.41 18.26
N PRO A 8 -3.04 -8.89 17.01
CA PRO A 8 -1.92 -8.95 16.08
C PRO A 8 -1.27 -7.56 15.98
N ARG A 9 0.02 -7.48 16.28
CA ARG A 9 0.75 -6.20 16.28
C ARG A 9 1.11 -5.84 14.85
N LEU A 10 0.80 -4.61 14.45
CA LEU A 10 1.24 -4.05 13.18
C LEU A 10 2.72 -3.63 13.30
N ASP A 11 3.56 -4.20 12.45
CA ASP A 11 4.97 -3.85 12.29
C ASP A 11 5.14 -2.96 11.06
N CYS A 12 5.66 -1.74 11.24
CA CYS A 12 5.77 -0.75 10.17
C CYS A 12 7.23 -0.44 9.85
N HIS A 13 7.63 -0.64 8.59
CA HIS A 13 9.01 -0.45 8.14
C HIS A 13 9.10 -0.10 6.65
N ILE A 14 10.30 0.24 6.18
CA ILE A 14 10.59 0.42 4.76
C ILE A 14 10.51 -0.95 4.08
N ALA A 15 9.72 -1.03 3.01
CA ALA A 15 9.47 -2.26 2.28
C ALA A 15 10.73 -2.73 1.53
N ASN A 16 11.00 -4.03 1.59
CA ASN A 16 11.88 -4.67 0.62
C ASN A 16 11.15 -4.94 -0.72
N ASP A 17 11.85 -5.46 -1.73
CA ASP A 17 11.26 -5.69 -3.06
C ASP A 17 10.10 -6.70 -3.05
N THR A 18 10.16 -7.74 -2.21
CA THR A 18 9.10 -8.74 -2.05
C THR A 18 7.85 -8.13 -1.41
N GLU A 19 8.03 -7.35 -0.35
CA GLU A 19 6.94 -6.65 0.33
C GLU A 19 6.32 -5.57 -0.56
N ARG A 20 7.14 -4.88 -1.36
CA ARG A 20 6.65 -3.92 -2.36
C ARG A 20 5.83 -4.61 -3.44
N ALA A 21 6.26 -5.77 -3.93
CA ALA A 21 5.48 -6.56 -4.87
C ALA A 21 4.14 -7.03 -4.25
N ALA A 22 4.15 -7.47 -2.99
CA ALA A 22 2.93 -7.83 -2.26
C ALA A 22 1.99 -6.63 -2.08
N ALA A 23 2.52 -5.44 -1.78
CA ALA A 23 1.75 -4.20 -1.73
C ALA A 23 1.09 -3.87 -3.07
N PHE A 24 1.80 -4.05 -4.20
CA PHE A 24 1.22 -3.90 -5.53
C PHE A 24 0.16 -4.97 -5.83
N GLY A 25 0.36 -6.21 -5.40
CA GLY A 25 -0.64 -7.27 -5.53
C GLY A 25 -1.92 -6.92 -4.76
N ASN A 26 -1.79 -6.37 -3.55
CA ASN A 26 -2.93 -6.00 -2.72
C ASN A 26 -3.79 -4.88 -3.33
N VAL A 27 -3.18 -3.93 -4.06
CA VAL A 27 -3.93 -2.84 -4.72
C VAL A 27 -4.59 -3.28 -6.04
N HIS A 28 -4.21 -4.44 -6.58
CA HIS A 28 -4.68 -4.91 -7.89
C HIS A 28 -6.21 -5.00 -7.97
N GLU A 29 -6.89 -5.47 -6.92
CA GLU A 29 -8.36 -5.56 -6.91
C GLU A 29 -9.03 -4.21 -7.24
N CYS A 30 -8.40 -3.11 -6.82
CA CYS A 30 -8.94 -1.76 -7.02
C CYS A 30 -8.37 -1.07 -8.27
N TRP A 31 -7.16 -1.41 -8.70
CA TRP A 31 -6.37 -0.65 -9.68
C TRP A 31 -5.79 -1.51 -10.82
N GLY A 32 -6.20 -2.77 -10.94
CA GLY A 32 -5.60 -3.78 -11.80
C GLY A 32 -5.77 -3.54 -13.30
N ASP A 33 -6.76 -2.74 -13.69
CA ASP A 33 -6.98 -2.31 -15.08
C ASP A 33 -6.97 -3.50 -16.05
N GLU A 34 -7.80 -4.51 -15.74
CA GLU A 34 -8.03 -5.77 -16.49
C GLU A 34 -6.82 -6.71 -16.66
N ARG A 35 -5.64 -6.33 -16.16
CA ARG A 35 -4.45 -7.20 -16.18
C ARG A 35 -4.59 -8.33 -15.18
N SER A 36 -3.87 -9.42 -15.41
CA SER A 36 -3.60 -10.41 -14.35
C SER A 36 -2.87 -9.73 -13.17
N VAL A 37 -2.94 -10.33 -11.98
CA VAL A 37 -2.22 -9.82 -10.81
C VAL A 37 -0.73 -9.78 -11.10
N GLU A 38 -0.21 -10.85 -11.71
CA GLU A 38 1.20 -11.01 -12.05
C GLU A 38 1.68 -9.94 -13.03
N ASP A 39 0.94 -9.71 -14.12
CA ASP A 39 1.28 -8.69 -15.12
C ASP A 39 1.20 -7.28 -14.53
N TYR A 40 0.20 -7.02 -13.69
CA TYR A 40 0.05 -5.74 -13.01
C TYR A 40 1.22 -5.46 -12.06
N VAL A 41 1.60 -6.44 -11.24
CA VAL A 41 2.73 -6.31 -10.30
C VAL A 41 4.03 -6.10 -11.07
N ALA A 42 4.28 -6.88 -12.13
CA ALA A 42 5.46 -6.72 -12.97
C ALA A 42 5.53 -5.32 -13.61
N TRP A 43 4.41 -4.83 -14.16
CA TRP A 43 4.31 -3.49 -14.71
C TRP A 43 4.55 -2.39 -13.66
N ARG A 44 3.96 -2.52 -12.46
CA ARG A 44 4.12 -1.55 -11.36
C ARG A 44 5.56 -1.50 -10.84
N MET A 45 6.21 -2.65 -10.69
CA MET A 45 7.59 -2.75 -10.23
C MET A 45 8.58 -2.07 -11.19
N GLN A 46 8.23 -1.94 -12.47
CA GLN A 46 9.05 -1.26 -13.50
C GLN A 46 8.71 0.24 -13.65
N SER A 47 7.69 0.75 -12.95
CA SER A 47 7.26 2.13 -13.11
C SER A 47 8.29 3.11 -12.54
N ILE A 48 8.86 3.97 -13.40
CA ILE A 48 9.82 5.02 -13.01
C ILE A 48 9.25 5.93 -11.90
N GLN A 49 7.95 6.23 -11.96
CA GLN A 49 7.29 7.04 -10.93
C GLN A 49 7.29 6.33 -9.57
N HIS A 50 6.97 5.03 -9.53
CA HIS A 50 6.87 4.27 -8.29
C HIS A 50 8.26 3.86 -7.76
N ALA A 51 9.26 3.75 -8.63
CA ALA A 51 10.66 3.57 -8.28
C ALA A 51 11.26 4.77 -7.53
N ARG A 52 10.72 5.98 -7.74
CA ARG A 52 11.15 7.20 -7.03
C ARG A 52 10.54 7.33 -5.63
N ALA A 53 9.53 6.53 -5.30
CA ALA A 53 8.88 6.60 -4.00
C ALA A 53 9.64 5.79 -2.96
N SER A 54 9.65 6.28 -1.72
CA SER A 54 9.94 5.45 -0.57
C SER A 54 8.68 4.66 -0.22
N TRP A 55 8.79 3.33 -0.18
CA TRP A 55 7.69 2.44 0.16
C TRP A 55 7.78 2.02 1.61
N TYR A 56 6.69 2.22 2.34
CA TYR A 56 6.51 1.71 3.69
C TYR A 56 5.42 0.67 3.68
N VAL A 57 5.55 -0.36 4.49
CA VAL A 57 4.54 -1.41 4.68
C VAL A 57 4.21 -1.54 6.15
N GLY A 58 2.98 -1.93 6.42
CA GLY A 58 2.56 -2.44 7.72
C GLY A 58 2.28 -3.93 7.59
N CYS A 59 3.00 -4.75 8.35
CA CYS A 59 2.90 -6.19 8.33
C CYS A 59 2.20 -6.72 9.58
N VAL A 60 1.37 -7.74 9.40
CA VAL A 60 0.77 -8.54 10.48
C VAL A 60 1.13 -10.00 10.21
N ASP A 61 1.75 -10.67 11.18
CA ASP A 61 2.21 -12.06 11.06
C ASP A 61 3.07 -12.29 9.79
N GLY A 62 3.95 -11.34 9.47
CA GLY A 62 4.83 -11.37 8.29
C GLY A 62 4.14 -11.12 6.95
N ARG A 63 2.84 -10.78 6.94
CA ARG A 63 2.09 -10.45 5.72
C ARG A 63 1.80 -8.96 5.62
N VAL A 64 2.02 -8.39 4.45
CA VAL A 64 1.71 -6.98 4.15
C VAL A 64 0.20 -6.75 4.28
N ALA A 65 -0.19 -6.03 5.32
CA ALA A 65 -1.58 -5.68 5.64
C ALA A 65 -1.92 -4.23 5.22
N THR A 66 -0.94 -3.36 5.03
CA THR A 66 -1.11 -2.01 4.50
C THR A 66 0.19 -1.53 3.86
N SER A 67 0.11 -0.53 2.99
CA SER A 67 1.28 0.07 2.35
C SER A 67 1.11 1.57 2.13
N LEU A 68 2.23 2.28 2.00
CA LEU A 68 2.30 3.71 1.75
C LEU A 68 3.45 4.01 0.79
N GLY A 69 3.12 4.55 -0.39
CA GLY A 69 4.11 5.16 -1.27
C GLY A 69 4.27 6.64 -0.93
N ALA A 70 5.49 7.07 -0.59
CA ALA A 70 5.83 8.47 -0.36
C ALA A 70 6.72 9.00 -1.50
N TYR A 71 6.18 9.93 -2.30
CA TYR A 71 6.81 10.46 -3.49
C TYR A 71 7.39 11.84 -3.18
N PRO A 72 8.69 12.09 -3.36
CA PRO A 72 9.22 13.44 -3.26
C PRO A 72 8.62 14.31 -4.37
N ILE A 73 8.04 15.44 -3.99
CA ILE A 73 7.43 16.41 -4.92
C ILE A 73 7.94 17.82 -4.63
N VAL A 74 7.73 18.72 -5.59
CA VAL A 74 7.84 20.16 -5.38
C VAL A 74 6.46 20.78 -5.56
N LEU A 75 5.89 21.28 -4.47
CA LEU A 75 4.63 22.03 -4.52
C LEU A 75 4.92 23.45 -5.00
N ARG A 76 4.17 23.93 -6.00
CA ARG A 76 4.27 25.31 -6.50
C ARG A 76 2.93 26.02 -6.30
N ALA A 77 2.92 27.10 -5.53
CA ALA A 77 1.75 27.91 -5.28
C ALA A 77 2.16 29.37 -4.99
N GLY A 78 1.38 30.35 -5.48
CA GLY A 78 1.66 31.76 -5.23
C GLY A 78 3.03 32.26 -5.72
N GLY A 79 3.58 31.68 -6.79
CA GLY A 79 4.91 32.01 -7.31
C GLY A 79 6.08 31.43 -6.50
N GLN A 80 5.81 30.68 -5.43
CA GLN A 80 6.81 30.05 -4.58
C GLN A 80 6.84 28.52 -4.78
N SER A 81 7.96 27.90 -4.40
CA SER A 81 8.19 26.45 -4.52
C SER A 81 8.65 25.87 -3.19
N TRP A 82 8.07 24.74 -2.78
CA TRP A 82 8.44 24.04 -1.55
C TRP A 82 8.67 22.56 -1.82
N PRO A 83 9.77 21.96 -1.31
CA PRO A 83 9.90 20.51 -1.30
C PRO A 83 8.86 19.90 -0.37
N GLY A 84 8.32 18.75 -0.74
CA GLY A 84 7.34 18.03 0.07
C GLY A 84 7.20 16.58 -0.38
N TYR A 85 6.18 15.91 0.15
CA TYR A 85 5.87 14.52 -0.19
C TYR A 85 4.41 14.39 -0.62
N GLY A 86 4.20 13.80 -1.79
CA GLY A 86 2.91 13.20 -2.15
C GLY A 86 2.80 11.83 -1.48
N ILE A 87 1.63 11.49 -0.96
CA ILE A 87 1.40 10.21 -0.29
C ILE A 87 0.29 9.42 -0.99
N GLY A 88 0.53 8.13 -1.20
CA GLY A 88 -0.45 7.17 -1.71
C GLY A 88 -0.60 6.01 -0.74
N PRO A 89 -1.52 6.11 0.25
CA PRO A 89 -1.78 5.02 1.19
C PRO A 89 -2.73 3.98 0.60
N PHE A 90 -2.54 2.72 1.00
CA PHE A 90 -3.47 1.64 0.70
C PHE A 90 -3.68 0.72 1.89
N THR A 91 -4.95 0.39 2.14
CA THR A 91 -5.34 -0.67 3.06
C THR A 91 -6.25 -1.63 2.29
N PRO A 92 -5.87 -2.91 2.15
CA PRO A 92 -6.73 -3.89 1.52
C PRO A 92 -8.05 -3.96 2.28
N ARG A 93 -9.14 -4.11 1.54
CA ARG A 93 -10.41 -4.46 2.15
C ARG A 93 -10.27 -5.86 2.74
N ARG A 94 -10.51 -6.03 4.05
CA ARG A 94 -10.63 -7.36 4.62
C ARG A 94 -11.69 -8.12 3.82
N SER A 95 -11.37 -9.33 3.37
CA SER A 95 -12.37 -10.35 3.07
C SER A 95 -13.06 -10.75 4.38
N SER A 96 -13.85 -9.85 4.95
CA SER A 96 -14.74 -10.17 6.06
C SER A 96 -15.85 -11.03 5.49
N GLY A 97 -15.76 -12.34 5.67
CA GLY A 97 -16.95 -13.16 5.78
C GLY A 97 -17.80 -12.56 6.90
N GLY A 98 -18.82 -11.79 6.55
CA GLY A 98 -19.66 -11.11 7.54
C GLY A 98 -20.22 -9.77 7.06
N ARG A 99 -21.35 -9.85 6.37
CA ARG A 99 -22.40 -8.82 6.17
C ARG A 99 -22.01 -7.57 5.36
N ALA A 100 -22.52 -7.55 4.13
CA ALA A 100 -22.58 -6.39 3.26
C ALA A 100 -23.23 -5.18 3.98
N MET A 101 -22.59 -4.02 3.88
CA MET A 101 -23.27 -2.74 4.10
C MET A 101 -24.20 -2.44 2.91
N PRO A 102 -25.38 -1.84 3.14
CA PRO A 102 -26.31 -1.53 2.06
C PRO A 102 -25.72 -0.42 1.19
N ARG A 103 -25.82 -0.58 -0.13
CA ARG A 103 -25.63 0.54 -1.07
C ARG A 103 -26.86 1.44 -0.99
N HIS A 104 -26.65 2.74 -0.86
CA HIS A 104 -27.68 3.75 -1.06
C HIS A 104 -28.02 3.88 -2.55
#